data_AF-A0A2G9XYW8-F1
#
_entry.id   AF-A0A2G9XYW8-F1
#
_cell.length_a   1.000
_cell.length_b   1.000
_cell.length_c   1.000
_cell.angle_alpha   90.00
_cell.angle_beta   90.00
_cell.angle_gamma   90.00
#
_symmetry.space_group_name_H-M   'P 1'
#
loop_
_entity.id
_entity.type
_entity.pdbx_description
1 polymer ?
#
loop_
_entity_poly.entity_id
_entity_poly.type
_entity_poly.pdbx_seq_one_letter_code
_entity_poly.pdbx_strand_id
1 'polypeptide(L)'
;MKDGRVKITKEQSGEIIVTLAYNPTYIKKLKKIRGHRWNPEQKCWVFPCSDDVVKKLLILFKDENIWMDPSLRQGKENKTPFEDL
;
A
#
# COMPACT_ATOMS: atom_id res chain seq x y z
N MET A 1 11.52 13.01 -17.57
CA MET A 1 11.68 12.40 -16.23
C MET A 1 10.27 12.19 -15.69
N LYS A 2 9.74 10.96 -15.74
CA LYS A 2 8.39 10.71 -15.23
C LYS A 2 8.52 10.63 -13.71
N ASP A 3 8.04 11.66 -13.02
CA ASP A 3 7.96 11.71 -11.56
C ASP A 3 6.98 10.61 -11.09
N GLY A 4 7.51 9.40 -10.99
CA GLY A 4 6.78 8.18 -10.67
C GLY A 4 6.62 8.06 -9.15
N ARG A 5 5.94 9.02 -8.53
CA ARG A 5 5.72 8.99 -7.09
C ARG A 5 4.86 7.80 -6.72
N VAL A 6 5.45 6.80 -6.07
CA VAL A 6 4.72 5.65 -5.53
C VAL A 6 4.11 6.08 -4.20
N LYS A 7 2.80 5.93 -4.06
CA LYS A 7 2.08 6.20 -2.82
C LYS A 7 1.75 4.88 -2.14
N ILE A 8 2.08 4.78 -0.86
CA ILE A 8 1.74 3.64 -0.02
C ILE A 8 0.92 4.19 1.15
N THR A 9 -0.35 3.79 1.23
CA THR A 9 -1.28 4.19 2.29
C THR A 9 -1.84 2.97 3.00
N LYS A 10 -2.35 3.18 4.21
CA LYS A 10 -3.12 2.19 4.96
C LYS A 10 -4.58 2.65 4.99
N GLU A 11 -5.49 1.79 4.56
CA GLU A 11 -6.92 1.99 4.70
C GLU A 11 -7.37 1.75 6.16
N GLN A 12 -8.53 2.29 6.52
CA GLN A 12 -9.11 2.11 7.86
C GLN A 12 -9.40 0.63 8.17
N SER A 13 -9.75 -0.15 7.15
CA SER A 13 -9.93 -1.61 7.21
C SER A 13 -8.62 -2.38 7.47
N GLY A 14 -7.48 -1.69 7.47
CA GLY A 14 -6.14 -2.23 7.65
C GLY A 14 -5.41 -2.51 6.34
N GLU A 15 -6.11 -2.60 5.21
CA GLU A 15 -5.50 -2.93 3.91
C GLU A 15 -4.42 -1.92 3.50
N ILE A 16 -3.39 -2.41 2.82
CA ILE A 16 -2.31 -1.58 2.29
C ILE A 16 -2.64 -1.25 0.84
N ILE A 17 -2.70 0.04 0.53
CA ILE A 17 -3.01 0.54 -0.81
C ILE A 17 -1.73 1.10 -1.43
N VAL A 18 -1.44 0.68 -2.65
CA VAL A 18 -0.30 1.13 -3.42
C VAL A 18 -0.79 1.75 -4.73
N THR A 19 -0.56 3.05 -4.86
CA THR A 19 -0.88 3.81 -6.07
C THR A 19 0.42 4.21 -6.76
N LEU A 20 0.54 3.89 -8.05
CA LEU A 20 1.70 4.24 -8.84
C LEU A 20 1.31 4.41 -10.30
N ALA A 21 2.10 5.19 -11.04
CA ALA A 21 2.00 5.22 -12.49
C ALA A 21 2.26 3.82 -13.07
N TYR A 22 1.60 3.50 -14.19
CA TYR A 22 1.78 2.21 -14.84
C TYR A 22 3.25 2.01 -15.25
N ASN A 23 3.89 1.04 -14.61
CA ASN A 23 5.24 0.60 -14.92
C ASN A 23 5.28 -0.94 -14.95
N PRO A 24 5.44 -1.59 -16.12
CA PRO A 24 5.36 -3.04 -16.23
C PRO A 24 6.37 -3.76 -15.34
N THR A 25 7.53 -3.16 -15.07
CA THR A 25 8.54 -3.71 -14.15
C THR A 25 8.02 -3.75 -12.72
N TYR A 26 7.38 -2.67 -12.25
CA TYR A 26 6.80 -2.61 -10.90
C TYR A 26 5.58 -3.50 -10.78
N ILE A 27 4.70 -3.52 -11.78
CA ILE A 27 3.53 -4.40 -11.80
C ILE A 27 3.96 -5.87 -11.69
N LYS A 28 4.99 -6.30 -12.43
CA LYS A 28 5.54 -7.66 -12.31
C LYS A 28 6.06 -7.96 -10.90
N LYS A 29 6.68 -7.00 -10.23
CA LYS A 29 7.18 -7.17 -8.86
C LYS A 29 6.04 -7.21 -7.84
N LEU A 30 5.05 -6.33 -7.94
CA LEU A 30 3.86 -6.28 -7.08
C LEU A 30 3.06 -7.59 -7.15
N LYS A 31 2.90 -8.15 -8.34
CA LYS A 31 2.24 -9.46 -8.55
C LYS A 31 2.95 -10.64 -7.87
N LYS A 32 4.22 -10.50 -7.46
CA LYS A 32 4.93 -11.56 -6.69
C LYS A 32 4.55 -11.57 -5.21
N ILE A 33 3.96 -10.50 -4.69
CA ILE A 33 3.48 -10.43 -3.31
C ILE A 33 2.15 -11.20 -3.24
N ARG A 34 2.02 -12.12 -2.28
CA ARG A 34 0.79 -12.92 -2.14
C ARG A 34 -0.36 -12.07 -1.59
N GLY A 35 -1.59 -12.40 -1.98
CA GLY A 35 -2.79 -11.70 -1.54
C GLY A 35 -3.03 -10.35 -2.20
N HIS A 36 -2.30 -10.02 -3.28
CA HIS A 36 -2.50 -8.80 -4.03
C HIS A 36 -3.85 -8.79 -4.76
N ARG A 37 -4.51 -7.64 -4.79
CA ARG A 37 -5.74 -7.40 -5.54
C ARG A 37 -5.62 -6.09 -6.30
N TRP A 38 -6.01 -6.08 -7.57
CA TRP A 38 -6.15 -4.84 -8.32
C TRP A 38 -7.54 -4.26 -8.08
N ASN A 39 -7.62 -3.00 -7.67
CA ASN A 39 -8.88 -2.25 -7.59
C ASN A 39 -8.99 -1.35 -8.85
N PRO A 40 -9.82 -1.71 -9.84
CA PRO A 40 -9.96 -0.93 -11.08
C PRO A 40 -10.67 0.41 -10.88
N GLU A 41 -11.53 0.55 -9.85
CA GLU A 41 -12.26 1.78 -9.57
C GLU A 41 -11.31 2.87 -9.08
N GLN A 42 -10.46 2.52 -8.11
CA GLN A 42 -9.47 3.44 -7.54
C GLN A 42 -8.13 3.44 -8.31
N LYS A 43 -7.96 2.51 -9.26
CA LYS A 43 -6.71 2.28 -10.02
C LYS A 43 -5.50 2.06 -9.09
N CYS A 44 -5.70 1.25 -8.06
CA CYS A 44 -4.70 0.98 -7.03
C CYS A 44 -4.51 -0.52 -6.80
N TRP A 45 -3.33 -0.90 -6.31
CA TRP A 45 -3.08 -2.23 -5.80
C TRP A 45 -3.42 -2.29 -4.32
N VAL A 46 -4.15 -3.30 -3.92
CA VAL A 46 -4.57 -3.57 -2.55
C VAL A 46 -3.83 -4.81 -2.07
N PHE A 47 -3.30 -4.76 -0.85
CA PHE A 47 -2.62 -5.87 -0.22
C PHE A 47 -3.12 -6.05 1.22
N PRO A 48 -3.07 -7.28 1.76
CA PRO A 48 -3.40 -7.51 3.16
C PRO A 48 -2.43 -6.76 4.09
N CYS A 49 -2.95 -6.29 5.22
CA CYS A 49 -2.14 -5.66 6.28
C CYS A 49 -1.14 -6.68 6.85
N SER A 50 0.11 -6.61 6.43
CA SER A 50 1.16 -7.46 6.99
C SER A 50 2.49 -6.73 6.96
N ASP A 51 3.24 -6.83 8.05
CA ASP A 51 4.59 -6.27 8.15
C ASP A 51 5.51 -6.79 7.04
N ASP A 52 5.33 -8.05 6.61
CA ASP A 52 6.09 -8.63 5.49
C ASP A 52 5.79 -7.93 4.17
N VAL A 53 4.52 -7.60 3.92
CA VAL A 53 4.10 -6.86 2.72
C VAL A 53 4.68 -5.47 2.72
N VAL A 54 4.58 -4.73 3.84
CA VAL A 54 5.15 -3.38 3.96
C VAL A 54 6.65 -3.41 3.73
N LYS A 55 7.38 -4.33 4.37
CA LYS A 55 8.83 -4.49 4.17
C LYS A 55 9.17 -4.78 2.72
N LYS A 56 8.44 -5.68 2.06
CA LYS A 56 8.64 -5.99 0.64
C LYS A 56 8.42 -4.77 -0.24
N LEU A 57 7.36 -4.00 0.00
CA LEU A 57 7.09 -2.77 -0.75
C LEU A 57 8.21 -1.73 -0.55
N LEU A 58 8.66 -1.52 0.68
CA LEU A 58 9.77 -0.61 0.98
C LEU A 58 11.07 -1.03 0.27
N ILE A 59 11.41 -2.31 0.29
CA ILE A 59 12.60 -2.83 -0.40
C ILE A 59 12.45 -2.71 -1.92
N LEU A 60 11.26 -2.95 -2.45
CA LEU A 60 10.95 -2.89 -3.88
C LEU A 60 11.13 -1.49 -4.47
N PHE A 61 10.81 -0.46 -3.69
CA PHE A 61 10.83 0.94 -4.09
C PHE A 61 11.91 1.75 -3.37
N LYS A 62 12.93 1.10 -2.79
CA LYS A 62 13.99 1.76 -2.01
C LYS A 62 14.75 2.84 -2.80
N ASP A 63 14.86 2.67 -4.12
CA ASP A 63 15.56 3.58 -5.03
C ASP A 63 14.62 4.61 -5.69
N GLU A 64 13.33 4.60 -5.34
CA GLU A 64 12.30 5.47 -5.93
C GLU A 64 11.82 6.53 -4.93
N ASN A 65 11.21 7.60 -5.46
CA ASN A 65 10.55 8.59 -4.62
C ASN A 65 9.20 8.04 -4.10
N ILE A 66 9.24 7.42 -2.92
CA ILE A 66 8.04 6.94 -2.25
C ILE A 66 7.44 8.02 -1.35
N TRP A 67 6.13 8.17 -1.43
CA TRP A 67 5.34 8.85 -0.42
C TRP A 67 4.64 7.79 0.43
N MET A 68 4.97 7.75 1.71
CA MET A 68 4.39 6.79 2.65
C MET A 68 3.51 7.53 3.63
N ASP A 69 2.29 7.02 3.80
CA ASP A 69 1.35 7.58 4.75
C ASP A 69 1.93 7.48 6.18
N PRO A 70 1.88 8.56 6.97
CA PRO A 70 2.41 8.55 8.33
C PRO A 70 1.71 7.55 9.24
N SER A 71 0.46 7.15 8.95
CA SER A 71 -0.26 6.10 9.70
C SER A 71 0.42 4.72 9.62
N LEU A 72 1.27 4.48 8.62
CA LEU A 72 2.08 3.27 8.50
C LEU A 72 3.27 3.24 9.48
N ARG A 73 3.63 4.39 10.08
CA ARG A 73 4.79 4.51 10.99
C ARG A 73 4.44 4.20 12.45
N GLN A 74 3.17 4.05 12.80
CA GLN A 74 2.73 3.74 14.16
C GLN A 74 2.07 2.37 14.23
N GLY A 75 2.71 1.46 14.98
CA GLY A 75 2.00 0.35 15.57
C GLY A 75 1.12 0.87 16.70
N LYS A 76 -0.16 0.44 16.73
CA LYS A 76 -1.19 0.71 17.77
C LYS A 76 -1.74 2.15 17.66
N GLU A 77 -3.02 2.49 17.78
CA GLU A 77 -4.31 1.92 18.21
C GLU A 77 -5.37 2.94 17.70
N ASN A 78 -6.64 2.62 17.44
CA ASN A 78 -7.71 2.73 18.44
C ASN A 78 -9.05 2.30 17.83
N LYS A 79 -9.84 1.59 18.65
CA LYS A 79 -11.27 1.33 18.47
C LYS A 79 -12.03 2.63 18.18
N THR A 80 -13.01 2.59 17.28
CA THR A 80 -14.21 3.42 17.46
C THR A 80 -15.42 2.51 17.67
N PRO A 81 -16.02 2.56 18.87
CA PRO A 81 -17.27 1.89 19.19
C PRO A 81 -18.43 2.73 18.65
N PHE A 82 -19.14 2.19 17.67
CA PHE A 82 -20.49 2.58 17.32
C PHE A 82 -21.02 1.34 16.60
N GLU A 83 -21.91 0.56 17.18
CA GLU A 83 -23.31 0.93 17.39
C GLU A 83 -23.85 0.34 18.71
N ASP A 84 -24.27 1.21 19.63
CA ASP A 84 -25.36 0.93 20.57
C ASP A 84 -26.27 2.17 20.52
N LEU A 85 -27.39 2.02 19.80
CA LEU A 85 -28.54 2.91 19.84
C LEU A 85 -29.81 2.05 19.77
#